data_AF-A0A4R2IK42-F1
#
_entry.id   AF-A0A4R2IK42-F1
#
_cell.length_a   1.000
_cell.length_b   1.000
_cell.length_c   1.000
_cell.angle_alpha   90.00
_cell.angle_beta   90.00
_cell.angle_gamma   90.00
#
_symmetry.space_group_name_H-M   'P 1'
#
loop_
_entity.id
_entity.type
_entity.pdbx_description
1 polymer ?
#
loop_
_entity_poly.entity_id
_entity_poly.type
_entity_poly.pdbx_seq_one_letter_code
_entity_poly.pdbx_strand_id
1 'polypeptide(L)'
;MPAAVNLEQIRKQAKELLRDARQGQAAALRRITDRHPGTSEPIKLADTQLVIAREHGFPSWPKLRAYLRRLDEYGPALRHAFEDEVDYYADRATGLLASATDGTAEALAAFERWSVPLTARGARTVVAREHGFANWPALCAHVGSLATSGEPFRRAFQAIREQNLAALDEQLTRFPWLAEAVGTNGNDLLGLATGTCDERLVKLLLEHGADVTRGNTHGWTPLHQAGYGGLPELARVLLAAGARADVSGRGDGGTPMIVALFWGHRAVARQLAEQGVYPRNLRAAAGLDDVDLIDELLSGPNAGAHRGFYRPHSGFPAWRPTDDPQEVLDEALSWAARNGSVDAIDRLHAHGADLNADVYRGTPLTWAAFTGQEAAVRRLLRLGADPNQRGTFGGPTHGSGVTALHLAAQWGDVDVIRVLLDAGADPTLTDDLYDSTPAGWAEHEGKEAALTALTG
;
A
#
# COMPACT_ATOMS: atom_id res chain seq x y z
N MET A 1 -6.56 -23.65 -12.50
CA MET A 1 -6.50 -22.44 -13.33
C MET A 1 -7.26 -22.69 -14.62
N PRO A 2 -8.19 -21.82 -15.03
CA PRO A 2 -8.67 -21.86 -16.40
C PRO A 2 -7.45 -21.73 -17.32
N ALA A 3 -7.35 -22.61 -18.31
CA ALA A 3 -6.15 -22.80 -19.11
C ALA A 3 -5.69 -21.47 -19.72
N ALA A 4 -4.66 -20.86 -19.13
CA ALA A 4 -3.93 -19.79 -19.77
C ALA A 4 -3.53 -20.31 -21.14
N VAL A 5 -3.89 -19.55 -22.17
CA VAL A 5 -3.66 -19.88 -23.57
C VAL A 5 -2.19 -20.29 -23.74
N ASN A 6 -1.94 -21.58 -23.98
CA ASN A 6 -0.56 -22.08 -24.05
C ASN A 6 0.04 -21.83 -25.44
N LEU A 7 1.38 -21.74 -25.50
CA LEU A 7 2.08 -21.38 -26.72
C LEU A 7 1.84 -22.37 -27.87
N GLU A 8 1.59 -23.64 -27.56
CA GLU A 8 1.32 -24.67 -28.57
C GLU A 8 -0.04 -24.45 -29.25
N GLN A 9 -1.07 -24.11 -28.49
CA GLN A 9 -2.40 -23.79 -29.00
C GLN A 9 -2.34 -22.58 -29.94
N ILE A 10 -1.63 -21.52 -29.55
CA ILE A 10 -1.46 -20.32 -30.38
C ILE A 10 -0.67 -20.62 -31.66
N ARG A 11 0.37 -21.45 -31.59
CA ARG A 11 1.09 -21.92 -32.78
C ARG A 11 0.19 -22.72 -33.71
N LYS A 12 -0.70 -23.56 -33.16
CA LYS A 12 -1.67 -24.33 -33.92
C LYS A 12 -2.66 -23.41 -34.64
N GLN A 13 -3.23 -22.44 -33.94
CA GLN A 13 -4.14 -21.44 -34.52
C GLN A 13 -3.52 -20.66 -35.68
N ALA A 14 -2.26 -20.24 -35.56
CA ALA A 14 -1.55 -19.56 -36.65
C ALA A 14 -1.39 -20.46 -37.88
N LYS A 15 -1.06 -21.75 -37.69
CA LYS A 15 -0.94 -22.73 -38.77
C LYS A 15 -2.28 -23.04 -39.43
N GLU A 16 -3.35 -23.14 -38.64
CA GLU A 16 -4.72 -23.34 -39.14
C GLU A 16 -5.17 -22.14 -39.98
N LEU A 17 -4.98 -20.92 -39.47
CA LEU A 17 -5.29 -19.69 -40.22
C LEU A 17 -4.52 -19.64 -41.57
N LEU A 18 -3.25 -20.04 -41.58
CA LEU A 18 -2.45 -20.10 -42.81
C LEU A 18 -3.00 -21.13 -43.80
N ARG A 19 -3.35 -22.32 -43.32
CA ARG A 19 -3.92 -23.38 -44.16
C ARG A 19 -5.23 -22.91 -44.78
N ASP A 20 -6.12 -22.34 -43.98
CA ASP A 20 -7.44 -21.91 -44.40
C ASP A 20 -7.36 -20.73 -45.39
N ALA A 21 -6.44 -19.79 -45.17
CA ALA A 21 -6.16 -18.70 -46.11
C ALA A 21 -5.63 -19.21 -47.46
N ARG A 22 -4.73 -20.20 -47.45
CA ARG A 22 -4.20 -20.83 -48.68
C ARG A 22 -5.25 -21.65 -49.44
N GLN A 23 -6.30 -22.10 -48.76
CA GLN A 23 -7.46 -22.73 -49.37
C GLN A 23 -8.48 -21.71 -49.92
N GLY A 24 -8.19 -20.40 -49.82
CA GLY A 24 -9.07 -19.36 -50.31
C GLY A 24 -10.31 -19.12 -49.43
N GLN A 25 -10.29 -19.54 -48.17
CA GLN A 25 -11.44 -19.33 -47.28
C GLN A 25 -11.63 -17.84 -46.99
N ALA A 26 -12.78 -17.29 -47.41
CA ALA A 26 -13.06 -15.85 -47.32
C ALA A 26 -12.95 -15.29 -45.88
N ALA A 27 -13.37 -16.07 -44.87
CA ALA A 27 -13.28 -15.68 -43.47
C ALA A 27 -11.81 -15.54 -43.00
N ALA A 28 -10.94 -16.47 -43.40
CA ALA A 28 -9.52 -16.43 -43.07
C ALA A 28 -8.81 -15.25 -43.76
N LEU A 29 -9.10 -15.03 -45.04
CA LEU A 29 -8.55 -13.89 -45.80
C LEU A 29 -8.99 -12.56 -45.19
N ARG A 30 -10.28 -12.38 -44.88
CA ARG A 30 -10.80 -11.17 -44.23
C ARG A 30 -10.13 -10.92 -42.88
N ARG A 31 -10.01 -11.96 -42.05
CA ARG A 31 -9.34 -11.86 -40.75
C ARG A 31 -7.88 -11.39 -40.88
N ILE A 32 -7.18 -11.84 -41.92
CA ILE A 32 -5.81 -11.38 -42.22
C ILE A 32 -5.83 -9.93 -42.71
N THR A 33 -6.70 -9.56 -43.65
CA THR A 33 -6.78 -8.19 -44.18
C THR A 33 -7.12 -7.17 -43.09
N ASP A 34 -8.10 -7.47 -42.24
CA ASP A 34 -8.54 -6.58 -41.16
C ASP A 34 -7.44 -6.31 -40.13
N ARG A 35 -6.55 -7.29 -39.90
CA ARG A 35 -5.51 -7.23 -38.86
C ARG A 35 -4.11 -7.03 -39.40
N HIS A 36 -3.87 -7.20 -40.69
CA HIS A 36 -2.58 -7.02 -41.37
C HIS A 36 -2.83 -6.57 -42.83
N PRO A 37 -3.34 -5.33 -43.04
CA PRO A 37 -3.81 -4.86 -44.35
C PRO A 37 -2.72 -4.74 -45.42
N GLY A 38 -1.44 -4.83 -45.05
CA GLY A 38 -0.29 -4.83 -45.98
C GLY A 38 0.23 -6.22 -46.36
N THR A 39 -0.50 -7.29 -46.06
CA THR A 39 -0.07 -8.66 -46.40
C THR A 39 0.00 -8.84 -47.93
N SER A 40 1.14 -9.30 -48.43
CA SER A 40 1.31 -9.64 -49.85
C SER A 40 1.20 -11.15 -50.09
N GLU A 41 0.77 -11.53 -51.29
CA GLU A 41 0.77 -12.93 -51.70
C GLU A 41 2.19 -13.40 -52.10
N PRO A 42 2.58 -14.66 -51.79
CA PRO A 42 1.81 -15.66 -51.06
C PRO A 42 1.83 -15.43 -49.55
N ILE A 43 0.68 -15.63 -48.89
CA ILE A 43 0.55 -15.52 -47.43
C ILE A 43 1.51 -16.50 -46.74
N LYS A 44 2.30 -15.99 -45.80
CA LYS A 44 3.32 -16.72 -45.04
C LYS A 44 2.86 -16.95 -43.60
N LEU A 45 3.53 -17.89 -42.93
CA LEU A 45 3.28 -18.16 -41.51
C LEU A 45 3.49 -16.91 -40.64
N ALA A 46 4.48 -16.07 -40.97
CA ALA A 46 4.76 -14.84 -40.25
C ALA A 46 3.56 -13.86 -40.27
N ASP A 47 2.82 -13.78 -41.37
CA ASP A 47 1.64 -12.92 -41.50
C ASP A 47 0.53 -13.39 -40.55
N THR A 48 0.23 -14.70 -40.57
CA THR A 48 -0.78 -15.29 -39.67
C THR A 48 -0.36 -15.23 -38.21
N GLN A 49 0.93 -15.39 -37.89
CA GLN A 49 1.47 -15.20 -36.55
C GLN A 49 1.30 -13.77 -36.05
N LEU A 50 1.49 -12.77 -36.91
CA LEU A 50 1.25 -11.37 -36.57
C LEU A 50 -0.24 -11.10 -36.32
N VAL A 51 -1.12 -11.68 -37.13
CA VAL A 51 -2.58 -11.59 -36.93
C VAL A 51 -2.96 -12.15 -35.56
N ILE A 52 -2.52 -13.37 -35.23
CA ILE A 52 -2.76 -13.96 -33.90
C ILE A 52 -2.18 -13.08 -32.79
N ALA A 53 -0.97 -12.54 -32.95
CA ALA A 53 -0.39 -11.63 -31.94
C ALA A 53 -1.26 -10.39 -31.69
N ARG A 54 -1.73 -9.74 -32.75
CA ARG A 54 -2.61 -8.56 -32.66
C ARG A 54 -3.96 -8.90 -32.01
N GLU A 55 -4.48 -10.10 -32.27
CA GLU A 55 -5.68 -10.64 -31.62
C GLU A 55 -5.49 -11.01 -30.15
N HIS A 56 -4.27 -11.03 -29.64
CA HIS A 56 -3.97 -11.08 -28.21
C HIS A 56 -3.50 -9.73 -27.65
N GLY A 57 -3.52 -8.68 -28.48
CA GLY A 57 -3.14 -7.31 -28.11
C GLY A 57 -1.64 -7.06 -28.13
N PHE A 58 -0.86 -7.97 -28.71
CA PHE A 58 0.59 -7.83 -28.85
C PHE A 58 0.94 -7.24 -30.22
N PRO A 59 1.92 -6.34 -30.31
CA PRO A 59 2.28 -5.71 -31.58
C PRO A 59 3.09 -6.64 -32.49
N SER A 60 3.63 -7.74 -31.95
CA SER A 60 4.43 -8.69 -32.72
C SER A 60 4.39 -10.11 -32.11
N TRP A 61 4.59 -11.10 -32.97
CA TRP A 61 4.68 -12.51 -32.57
C TRP A 61 5.81 -12.79 -31.56
N PRO A 62 7.03 -12.24 -31.71
CA PRO A 62 8.09 -12.42 -30.71
C PRO A 62 7.69 -11.93 -29.30
N LYS A 63 6.98 -10.80 -29.18
CA LYS A 63 6.50 -10.28 -27.88
C LYS A 63 5.46 -11.19 -27.25
N LEU A 64 4.43 -11.62 -28.01
CA LEU A 64 3.47 -12.62 -27.53
C LEU A 64 4.17 -13.90 -27.06
N ARG A 65 5.07 -14.44 -27.89
CA ARG A 65 5.77 -15.68 -27.59
C ARG A 65 6.64 -15.56 -26.34
N ALA A 66 7.33 -14.44 -26.16
CA ALA A 66 8.14 -14.19 -24.95
C ALA A 66 7.26 -14.15 -23.71
N TYR A 67 6.11 -13.46 -23.79
CA TYR A 67 5.14 -13.40 -22.71
C TYR A 67 4.58 -14.77 -22.33
N LEU A 68 4.10 -15.54 -23.30
CA LEU A 68 3.55 -16.89 -23.08
C LEU A 68 4.59 -17.86 -22.51
N ARG A 69 5.87 -17.72 -22.88
CA ARG A 69 6.95 -18.52 -22.28
C ARG A 69 7.15 -18.19 -20.81
N ARG A 70 7.09 -16.91 -20.41
CA ARG A 70 7.18 -16.55 -19.00
C ARG A 70 5.99 -17.09 -18.21
N LEU A 71 4.78 -17.05 -18.79
CA LEU A 71 3.61 -17.66 -18.16
C LEU A 71 3.78 -19.18 -17.98
N ASP A 72 4.29 -19.88 -18.98
CA ASP A 72 4.51 -21.33 -18.94
C ASP A 72 5.62 -21.72 -17.95
N GLU A 73 6.72 -20.97 -17.92
CA GLU A 73 7.88 -21.26 -17.08
C GLU A 73 7.63 -20.94 -15.59
N TYR A 74 6.93 -19.84 -15.28
CA TYR A 74 6.77 -19.35 -13.90
C TYR A 74 5.36 -19.62 -13.34
N GLY A 75 4.36 -19.84 -14.19
CA GLY A 75 2.99 -20.14 -13.78
C GLY A 75 2.42 -19.12 -12.78
N PRO A 76 1.72 -19.56 -11.73
CA PRO A 76 1.17 -18.68 -10.69
C PRO A 76 2.21 -17.86 -9.90
N ALA A 77 3.49 -18.24 -9.96
CA ALA A 77 4.56 -17.54 -9.24
C ALA A 77 5.04 -16.28 -9.99
N LEU A 78 4.67 -16.12 -11.27
CA LEU A 78 5.05 -14.96 -12.06
C LEU A 78 4.46 -13.67 -11.46
N ARG A 79 5.30 -12.68 -11.21
CA ARG A 79 4.88 -11.31 -10.90
C ARG A 79 4.83 -10.49 -12.18
N HIS A 80 3.66 -9.95 -12.49
CA HIS A 80 3.49 -9.10 -13.67
C HIS A 80 4.06 -7.70 -13.44
N ALA A 81 5.00 -7.29 -14.30
CA ALA A 81 5.44 -5.91 -14.38
C ALA A 81 4.28 -5.03 -14.87
N PHE A 82 4.07 -3.88 -14.22
CA PHE A 82 2.97 -2.96 -14.56
C PHE A 82 3.36 -1.49 -14.57
N GLU A 83 4.43 -1.10 -13.87
CA GLU A 83 5.06 0.22 -14.06
C GLU A 83 6.11 0.16 -15.16
N ASP A 84 6.25 1.22 -15.94
CA ASP A 84 7.27 1.38 -17.00
C ASP A 84 8.52 2.14 -16.54
N GLU A 85 8.53 2.63 -15.30
CA GLU A 85 9.69 3.26 -14.68
C GLU A 85 10.59 2.22 -13.99
N VAL A 86 11.87 2.17 -14.37
CA VAL A 86 12.85 1.24 -13.78
C VAL A 86 13.06 1.52 -12.29
N ASP A 87 13.01 2.79 -11.89
CA ASP A 87 13.24 3.21 -10.51
C ASP A 87 12.18 2.64 -9.56
N TYR A 88 10.93 2.48 -10.02
CA TYR A 88 9.90 1.79 -9.24
C TYR A 88 10.35 0.39 -8.79
N TYR A 89 10.91 -0.40 -9.70
CA TYR A 89 11.40 -1.75 -9.38
C TYR A 89 12.70 -1.71 -8.56
N ALA A 90 13.53 -0.68 -8.78
CA ALA A 90 14.76 -0.50 -8.01
C ALA A 90 14.43 -0.21 -6.54
N ASP A 91 13.42 0.62 -6.28
CA ASP A 91 12.91 0.91 -4.95
C ASP A 91 12.30 -0.32 -4.30
N ARG A 92 11.61 -1.18 -5.06
CA ARG A 92 11.14 -2.47 -4.53
C ARG A 92 12.28 -3.40 -4.14
N ALA A 93 13.37 -3.42 -4.92
CA ALA A 93 14.58 -4.16 -4.53
C ALA A 93 15.22 -3.59 -3.26
N THR A 94 15.30 -2.25 -3.13
CA THR A 94 15.81 -1.59 -1.92
C THR A 94 14.94 -1.92 -0.70
N GLY A 95 13.61 -1.80 -0.83
CA GLY A 95 12.67 -2.13 0.25
C GLY A 95 12.69 -3.61 0.63
N LEU A 96 12.86 -4.51 -0.34
CA LEU A 96 13.03 -5.94 -0.09
C LEU A 96 14.30 -6.22 0.73
N LEU A 97 15.43 -5.60 0.36
CA LEU A 97 16.68 -5.73 1.10
C LEU A 97 16.57 -5.18 2.53
N ALA A 98 15.96 -4.00 2.70
CA ALA A 98 15.75 -3.42 4.02
C ALA A 98 14.89 -4.36 4.88
N SER A 99 13.79 -4.88 4.34
CA SER A 99 12.91 -5.80 5.06
C SER A 99 13.63 -7.10 5.45
N ALA A 100 14.44 -7.66 4.56
CA ALA A 100 15.23 -8.87 4.86
C ALA A 100 16.32 -8.60 5.92
N THR A 101 16.94 -7.42 5.89
CA THR A 101 17.92 -6.99 6.89
C THR A 101 17.29 -6.82 8.27
N ASP A 102 16.05 -6.34 8.33
CA ASP A 102 15.24 -6.23 9.56
C ASP A 102 14.75 -7.60 10.09
N GLY A 103 15.05 -8.70 9.38
CA GLY A 103 14.66 -10.05 9.75
C GLY A 103 13.22 -10.42 9.37
N THR A 104 12.60 -9.70 8.45
CA THR A 104 11.23 -10.03 7.96
C THR A 104 11.27 -11.39 7.25
N ALA A 105 10.52 -12.37 7.77
CA ALA A 105 10.58 -13.75 7.33
C ALA A 105 10.28 -13.91 5.83
N GLU A 106 9.28 -13.21 5.31
CA GLU A 106 8.88 -13.28 3.90
C GLU A 106 9.95 -12.69 2.99
N ALA A 107 10.63 -11.63 3.43
CA ALA A 107 11.71 -11.01 2.69
C ALA A 107 12.94 -11.95 2.65
N LEU A 108 13.32 -12.53 3.78
CA LEU A 108 14.38 -13.55 3.85
C LEU A 108 14.10 -14.74 2.95
N ALA A 109 12.87 -15.28 3.00
CA ALA A 109 12.42 -16.39 2.16
C ALA A 109 12.54 -16.09 0.65
N ALA A 110 12.39 -14.83 0.24
CA ALA A 110 12.56 -14.43 -1.16
C ALA A 110 14.03 -14.54 -1.62
N PHE A 111 15.00 -14.18 -0.77
CA PHE A 111 16.42 -14.37 -1.07
C PHE A 111 16.83 -15.85 -1.04
N GLU A 112 16.34 -16.60 -0.07
CA GLU A 112 16.59 -18.04 0.07
C GLU A 112 16.07 -18.82 -1.14
N ARG A 113 14.84 -18.53 -1.59
CA ARG A 113 14.22 -19.17 -2.77
C ARG A 113 15.12 -19.14 -4.00
N TRP A 114 15.85 -18.03 -4.21
CA TRP A 114 16.74 -17.85 -5.35
C TRP A 114 18.21 -18.07 -5.03
N SER A 115 18.53 -18.47 -3.79
CA SER A 115 19.90 -18.67 -3.31
C SER A 115 20.82 -17.47 -3.60
N VAL A 116 20.32 -16.26 -3.31
CA VAL A 116 21.06 -15.00 -3.53
C VAL A 116 21.41 -14.32 -2.20
N PRO A 117 22.59 -13.67 -2.10
CA PRO A 117 23.02 -13.01 -0.86
C PRO A 117 22.23 -11.73 -0.59
N LEU A 118 22.08 -11.37 0.70
CA LEU A 118 21.46 -10.13 1.19
C LEU A 118 22.31 -8.89 0.83
N THR A 119 22.26 -8.51 -0.44
CA THR A 119 22.99 -7.37 -1.02
C THR A 119 22.07 -6.62 -1.98
N ALA A 120 22.37 -5.35 -2.29
CA ALA A 120 21.60 -4.58 -3.28
C ALA A 120 21.53 -5.29 -4.65
N ARG A 121 22.62 -5.92 -5.07
CA ARG A 121 22.66 -6.75 -6.29
C ARG A 121 21.79 -8.00 -6.14
N GLY A 122 21.85 -8.68 -5.00
CA GLY A 122 21.02 -9.85 -4.71
C GLY A 122 19.54 -9.51 -4.75
N ALA A 123 19.12 -8.40 -4.14
CA ALA A 123 17.74 -7.94 -4.13
C ALA A 123 17.22 -7.66 -5.55
N ARG A 124 18.02 -6.97 -6.38
CA ARG A 124 17.70 -6.77 -7.80
C ARG A 124 17.60 -8.09 -8.57
N THR A 125 18.42 -9.09 -8.24
CA THR A 125 18.28 -10.44 -8.82
C THR A 125 16.98 -11.10 -8.39
N VAL A 126 16.58 -11.01 -7.10
CA VAL A 126 15.28 -11.53 -6.65
C VAL A 126 14.16 -10.90 -7.45
N VAL A 127 14.10 -9.56 -7.50
CA VAL A 127 13.05 -8.84 -8.24
C VAL A 127 13.05 -9.24 -9.71
N ALA A 128 14.20 -9.33 -10.38
CA ALA A 128 14.26 -9.79 -11.77
C ALA A 128 13.67 -11.21 -11.95
N ARG A 129 14.04 -12.14 -11.07
CA ARG A 129 13.61 -13.55 -11.15
C ARG A 129 12.12 -13.72 -10.88
N GLU A 130 11.56 -12.98 -9.92
CA GLU A 130 10.12 -12.98 -9.66
C GLU A 130 9.29 -12.49 -10.85
N HIS A 131 9.85 -11.62 -11.69
CA HIS A 131 9.20 -11.13 -12.91
C HIS A 131 9.53 -11.99 -14.14
N GLY A 132 10.22 -13.12 -13.97
CA GLY A 132 10.53 -14.05 -15.03
C GLY A 132 11.76 -13.68 -15.88
N PHE A 133 12.71 -12.93 -15.30
CA PHE A 133 13.94 -12.51 -15.98
C PHE A 133 15.19 -13.05 -15.29
N ALA A 134 16.19 -13.43 -16.10
CA ALA A 134 17.40 -14.04 -15.59
C ALA A 134 18.26 -13.09 -14.73
N ASN A 135 18.19 -11.78 -14.99
CA ASN A 135 18.98 -10.75 -14.34
C ASN A 135 18.33 -9.38 -14.46
N TRP A 136 18.84 -8.43 -13.67
CA TRP A 136 18.35 -7.05 -13.61
C TRP A 136 18.35 -6.32 -14.95
N PRO A 137 19.42 -6.32 -15.78
CA PRO A 137 19.38 -5.70 -17.11
C PRO A 137 18.28 -6.23 -18.02
N ALA A 138 17.98 -7.53 -17.97
CA ALA A 138 16.89 -8.11 -18.75
C ALA A 138 15.52 -7.62 -18.29
N LEU A 139 15.31 -7.48 -16.97
CA LEU A 139 14.10 -6.84 -16.44
C LEU A 139 14.02 -5.37 -16.88
N CYS A 140 15.08 -4.58 -16.73
CA CYS A 140 15.10 -3.17 -17.16
C CYS A 140 14.75 -3.01 -18.64
N ALA A 141 15.34 -3.82 -19.51
CA ALA A 141 15.05 -3.80 -20.94
C ALA A 141 13.58 -4.14 -21.24
N HIS A 142 13.00 -5.07 -20.47
CA HIS A 142 11.58 -5.37 -20.57
C HIS A 142 10.71 -4.20 -20.10
N VAL A 143 10.98 -3.66 -18.91
CA VAL A 143 10.27 -2.51 -18.31
C VAL A 143 10.28 -1.31 -19.26
N GLY A 144 11.43 -0.96 -19.84
CA GLY A 144 11.54 0.13 -20.82
C GLY A 144 10.76 -0.11 -22.13
N SER A 145 10.30 -1.33 -22.38
CA SER A 145 9.43 -1.67 -23.52
C SER A 145 7.97 -1.91 -23.13
N LEU A 146 7.64 -1.82 -21.83
CA LEU A 146 6.40 -2.31 -21.25
C LEU A 146 5.18 -1.52 -21.73
N ALA A 147 5.29 -0.20 -21.88
CA ALA A 147 4.23 0.67 -22.40
C ALA A 147 3.73 0.23 -23.80
N THR A 148 4.60 -0.36 -24.62
CA THR A 148 4.26 -0.86 -25.95
C THR A 148 4.28 -2.39 -26.03
N SER A 149 4.33 -3.09 -24.90
CA SER A 149 4.46 -4.55 -24.86
C SER A 149 3.21 -5.26 -25.36
N GLY A 150 2.04 -4.68 -25.08
CA GLY A 150 0.76 -5.35 -25.27
C GLY A 150 0.44 -6.38 -24.19
N GLU A 151 1.07 -6.29 -23.01
CA GLU A 151 0.79 -7.22 -21.92
C GLU A 151 -0.55 -6.90 -21.22
N PRO A 152 -1.41 -7.91 -21.00
CA PRO A 152 -2.78 -7.69 -20.52
C PRO A 152 -2.83 -7.12 -19.10
N PHE A 153 -1.95 -7.57 -18.20
CA PHE A 153 -1.89 -7.05 -16.83
C PHE A 153 -1.52 -5.55 -16.83
N ARG A 154 -0.52 -5.16 -17.63
CA ARG A 154 -0.12 -3.74 -17.82
C ARG A 154 -1.26 -2.88 -18.34
N ARG A 155 -2.06 -3.39 -19.30
CA ARG A 155 -3.23 -2.67 -19.83
C ARG A 155 -4.34 -2.53 -18.80
N ALA A 156 -4.65 -3.59 -18.05
CA ALA A 156 -5.65 -3.54 -16.99
C ALA A 156 -5.23 -2.57 -15.88
N PHE A 157 -3.96 -2.60 -15.45
CA PHE A 157 -3.41 -1.61 -14.53
C PHE A 157 -3.55 -0.18 -15.06
N GLN A 158 -3.35 0.03 -16.36
CA GLN A 158 -3.50 1.36 -16.94
C GLN A 158 -4.95 1.84 -16.96
N ALA A 159 -5.89 0.95 -17.30
CA ALA A 159 -7.31 1.25 -17.18
C ALA A 159 -7.69 1.61 -15.73
N ILE A 160 -7.09 0.95 -14.73
CA ILE A 160 -7.26 1.32 -13.31
C ILE A 160 -6.71 2.73 -13.04
N ARG A 161 -5.46 3.04 -13.45
CA ARG A 161 -4.84 4.36 -13.25
C ARG A 161 -5.63 5.49 -13.90
N GLU A 162 -6.21 5.23 -15.06
CA GLU A 162 -7.04 6.17 -15.82
C GLU A 162 -8.51 6.16 -15.36
N GLN A 163 -8.87 5.32 -14.39
CA GLN A 163 -10.24 5.08 -13.91
C GLN A 163 -11.23 4.76 -15.05
N ASN A 164 -10.76 4.04 -16.06
CA ASN A 164 -11.51 3.67 -17.25
C ASN A 164 -12.16 2.28 -17.08
N LEU A 165 -13.41 2.28 -16.59
CA LEU A 165 -14.20 1.06 -16.36
C LEU A 165 -14.38 0.21 -17.62
N ALA A 166 -14.66 0.85 -18.77
CA ALA A 166 -14.90 0.13 -20.02
C ALA A 166 -13.64 -0.59 -20.52
N ALA A 167 -12.49 0.08 -20.45
CA ALA A 167 -11.22 -0.54 -20.83
C ALA A 167 -10.83 -1.67 -19.87
N LEU A 168 -11.09 -1.51 -18.57
CA LEU A 168 -10.83 -2.55 -17.57
C LEU A 168 -11.73 -3.78 -17.81
N ASP A 169 -13.03 -3.56 -18.00
CA ASP A 169 -14.01 -4.61 -18.31
C ASP A 169 -13.64 -5.37 -19.60
N GLU A 170 -13.20 -4.65 -20.64
CA GLU A 170 -12.69 -5.28 -21.86
C GLU A 170 -11.49 -6.21 -21.57
N GLN A 171 -10.54 -5.77 -20.74
CA GLN A 171 -9.39 -6.59 -20.39
C GLN A 171 -9.81 -7.82 -19.57
N LEU A 172 -10.68 -7.67 -18.56
CA LEU A 172 -11.11 -8.77 -17.70
C LEU A 172 -11.98 -9.77 -18.46
N THR A 173 -12.90 -9.31 -19.31
CA THR A 173 -13.71 -10.18 -20.19
C THR A 173 -12.82 -10.99 -21.14
N ARG A 174 -11.81 -10.35 -21.73
CA ARG A 174 -10.89 -11.01 -22.68
C ARG A 174 -9.89 -11.92 -22.00
N PHE A 175 -9.46 -11.58 -20.79
CA PHE A 175 -8.46 -12.30 -20.01
C PHE A 175 -8.95 -12.53 -18.57
N PRO A 176 -9.93 -13.43 -18.34
CA PRO A 176 -10.55 -13.59 -17.01
C PRO A 176 -9.56 -13.97 -15.90
N TRP A 177 -8.47 -14.64 -16.25
CA TRP A 177 -7.39 -14.99 -15.32
C TRP A 177 -6.70 -13.77 -14.70
N LEU A 178 -6.86 -12.57 -15.27
CA LEU A 178 -6.33 -11.32 -14.70
C LEU A 178 -6.89 -11.03 -13.31
N ALA A 179 -8.11 -11.47 -13.00
CA ALA A 179 -8.73 -11.28 -11.69
C ALA A 179 -7.94 -11.98 -10.55
N GLU A 180 -7.21 -13.05 -10.87
CA GLU A 180 -6.36 -13.80 -9.93
C GLU A 180 -4.86 -13.44 -10.06
N ALA A 181 -4.51 -12.66 -11.08
CA ALA A 181 -3.13 -12.34 -11.41
C ALA A 181 -2.52 -11.36 -10.42
N VAL A 182 -1.22 -11.47 -10.23
CA VAL A 182 -0.46 -10.70 -9.25
C VAL A 182 0.69 -9.97 -9.92
N GLY A 183 0.83 -8.70 -9.59
CA GLY A 183 1.93 -7.85 -10.01
C GLY A 183 3.09 -7.84 -9.02
N THR A 184 3.95 -6.84 -9.18
CA THR A 184 5.06 -6.54 -8.25
C THR A 184 4.58 -6.40 -6.80
N ASN A 185 5.37 -6.94 -5.85
CA ASN A 185 5.03 -7.06 -4.42
C ASN A 185 3.73 -7.84 -4.15
N GLY A 186 3.28 -8.67 -5.11
CA GLY A 186 2.07 -9.46 -4.95
C GLY A 186 0.76 -8.66 -4.98
N ASN A 187 0.80 -7.39 -5.37
CA ASN A 187 -0.42 -6.60 -5.56
C ASN A 187 -1.19 -7.14 -6.78
N ASP A 188 -2.42 -7.58 -6.59
CA ASP A 188 -3.35 -7.91 -7.66
C ASP A 188 -4.06 -6.65 -8.18
N LEU A 189 -4.90 -6.81 -9.20
CA LEU A 189 -5.66 -5.68 -9.76
C LEU A 189 -6.65 -5.07 -8.74
N LEU A 190 -7.21 -5.88 -7.83
CA LEU A 190 -8.12 -5.41 -6.78
C LEU A 190 -7.42 -4.48 -5.80
N GLY A 191 -6.26 -4.91 -5.27
CA GLY A 191 -5.41 -4.09 -4.42
C GLY A 191 -4.95 -2.82 -5.12
N LEU A 192 -4.56 -2.89 -6.40
CA LEU A 192 -4.18 -1.70 -7.17
C LEU A 192 -5.36 -0.73 -7.36
N ALA A 193 -6.58 -1.24 -7.59
CA ALA A 193 -7.78 -0.42 -7.71
C ALA A 193 -8.18 0.26 -6.39
N THR A 194 -7.95 -0.38 -5.23
CA THR A 194 -8.24 0.26 -3.94
C THR A 194 -7.41 1.52 -3.67
N GLY A 195 -6.25 1.67 -4.33
CA GLY A 195 -5.40 2.85 -4.22
C GLY A 195 -5.90 4.07 -5.02
N THR A 196 -6.90 3.92 -5.90
CA THR A 196 -7.42 5.03 -6.71
C THR A 196 -8.59 5.78 -6.07
N CYS A 197 -9.11 5.25 -4.95
CA CYS A 197 -10.32 5.75 -4.28
C CYS A 197 -11.58 5.75 -5.17
N ASP A 198 -11.67 4.82 -6.14
CA ASP A 198 -12.86 4.63 -6.98
C ASP A 198 -13.47 3.25 -6.75
N GLU A 199 -14.55 3.19 -5.97
CA GLU A 199 -15.24 1.94 -5.62
C GLU A 199 -15.88 1.25 -6.83
N ARG A 200 -16.07 1.95 -7.96
CA ARG A 200 -16.63 1.33 -9.17
C ARG A 200 -15.64 0.33 -9.78
N LEU A 201 -14.33 0.65 -9.77
CA LEU A 201 -13.29 -0.26 -10.24
C LEU A 201 -13.23 -1.51 -9.35
N VAL A 202 -13.35 -1.31 -8.03
CA VAL A 202 -13.36 -2.39 -7.03
C VAL A 202 -14.57 -3.31 -7.26
N LYS A 203 -15.77 -2.74 -7.41
CA LYS A 203 -16.99 -3.51 -7.71
C LYS A 203 -16.85 -4.31 -9.00
N LEU A 204 -16.35 -3.70 -10.07
CA LEU A 204 -16.12 -4.37 -11.35
C LEU A 204 -15.14 -5.55 -11.21
N LEU A 205 -14.04 -5.38 -10.48
CA LEU A 205 -13.09 -6.46 -10.25
C LEU A 205 -13.69 -7.61 -9.43
N LEU A 206 -14.50 -7.30 -8.43
CA LEU A 206 -15.24 -8.31 -7.64
C LEU A 206 -16.27 -9.05 -8.50
N GLU A 207 -16.99 -8.36 -9.39
CA GLU A 207 -17.91 -8.97 -10.36
C GLU A 207 -17.20 -9.94 -11.32
N HIS A 208 -15.95 -9.65 -11.68
CA HIS A 208 -15.06 -10.53 -12.45
C HIS A 208 -14.33 -11.58 -11.60
N GLY A 209 -14.70 -11.74 -10.32
CA GLY A 209 -14.22 -12.82 -9.46
C GLY A 209 -12.86 -12.57 -8.79
N ALA A 210 -12.45 -11.30 -8.64
CA ALA A 210 -11.25 -10.99 -7.85
C ALA A 210 -11.41 -11.43 -6.38
N ASP A 211 -10.34 -12.00 -5.82
CA ASP A 211 -10.31 -12.51 -4.45
C ASP A 211 -10.14 -11.38 -3.44
N VAL A 212 -11.23 -11.00 -2.78
CA VAL A 212 -11.24 -9.93 -1.76
C VAL A 212 -10.36 -10.23 -0.53
N THR A 213 -10.05 -11.51 -0.29
CA THR A 213 -9.28 -11.94 0.89
C THR A 213 -7.77 -11.92 0.66
N ARG A 214 -7.34 -11.73 -0.59
CA ARG A 214 -5.94 -11.77 -0.97
C ARG A 214 -5.16 -10.61 -0.37
N GLY A 215 -4.10 -10.95 0.37
CA GLY A 215 -3.07 -10.00 0.78
C GLY A 215 -1.92 -9.97 -0.22
N ASN A 216 -1.25 -8.81 -0.31
CA ASN A 216 0.02 -8.71 -1.03
C ASN A 216 1.16 -9.40 -0.25
N THR A 217 2.42 -9.24 -0.67
CA THR A 217 3.58 -9.89 -0.01
C THR A 217 3.79 -9.49 1.46
N HIS A 218 3.09 -8.47 1.94
CA HIS A 218 3.12 -8.03 3.32
C HIS A 218 1.84 -8.37 4.09
N GLY A 219 0.95 -9.21 3.55
CA GLY A 219 -0.36 -9.50 4.13
C GLY A 219 -1.36 -8.35 3.99
N TRP A 220 -1.02 -7.28 3.27
CA TRP A 220 -1.88 -6.11 3.10
C TRP A 220 -3.01 -6.44 2.12
N THR A 221 -4.23 -6.49 2.64
CA THR A 221 -5.45 -6.76 1.86
C THR A 221 -6.11 -5.46 1.38
N PRO A 222 -7.07 -5.53 0.43
CA PRO A 222 -7.91 -4.39 0.04
C PRO A 222 -8.54 -3.65 1.24
N LEU A 223 -8.93 -4.38 2.30
CA LEU A 223 -9.55 -3.78 3.47
C LEU A 223 -8.54 -2.93 4.30
N HIS A 224 -7.26 -3.32 4.32
CA HIS A 224 -6.21 -2.47 4.91
C HIS A 224 -6.06 -1.16 4.14
N GLN A 225 -6.18 -1.19 2.80
CA GLN A 225 -6.13 0.03 1.99
C GLN A 225 -7.30 0.97 2.30
N ALA A 226 -8.50 0.43 2.52
CA ALA A 226 -9.66 1.23 2.95
C ALA A 226 -9.44 1.88 4.32
N GLY A 227 -8.83 1.13 5.27
CA GLY A 227 -8.39 1.67 6.55
C GLY A 227 -7.35 2.77 6.40
N TYR A 228 -6.33 2.56 5.57
CA TYR A 228 -5.24 3.51 5.31
C TYR A 228 -5.71 4.81 4.68
N GLY A 229 -6.63 4.74 3.71
CA GLY A 229 -7.14 5.92 3.00
C GLY A 229 -8.32 6.61 3.70
N GLY A 230 -8.82 6.08 4.81
CA GLY A 230 -9.99 6.62 5.50
C GLY A 230 -11.27 6.53 4.67
N LEU A 231 -11.47 5.42 3.94
CA LEU A 231 -12.54 5.24 2.96
C LEU A 231 -13.67 4.32 3.48
N PRO A 232 -14.71 4.86 4.15
CA PRO A 232 -15.77 4.04 4.77
C PRO A 232 -16.62 3.28 3.75
N GLU A 233 -16.95 3.90 2.61
CA GLU A 233 -17.74 3.24 1.56
C GLU A 233 -16.96 2.09 0.91
N LEU A 234 -15.67 2.27 0.63
CA LEU A 234 -14.81 1.18 0.17
C LEU A 234 -14.75 0.05 1.20
N ALA A 235 -14.56 0.36 2.49
CA ALA A 235 -14.57 -0.66 3.54
C ALA A 235 -15.91 -1.42 3.57
N ARG A 236 -17.04 -0.72 3.38
CA ARG A 236 -18.38 -1.34 3.34
C ARG A 236 -18.54 -2.29 2.15
N VAL A 237 -18.10 -1.86 0.97
CA VAL A 237 -18.12 -2.70 -0.25
C VAL A 237 -17.28 -3.96 -0.06
N LEU A 238 -16.08 -3.83 0.50
CA LEU A 238 -15.17 -4.96 0.72
C LEU A 238 -15.70 -5.93 1.78
N LEU A 239 -16.24 -5.42 2.90
CA LEU A 239 -16.87 -6.26 3.93
C LEU A 239 -18.09 -7.00 3.37
N ALA A 240 -18.94 -6.33 2.59
CA ALA A 240 -20.08 -6.97 1.93
C ALA A 240 -19.67 -8.06 0.93
N ALA A 241 -18.47 -7.95 0.36
CA ALA A 241 -17.87 -8.96 -0.52
C ALA A 241 -17.17 -10.10 0.25
N GLY A 242 -17.14 -10.06 1.59
CA GLY A 242 -16.53 -11.11 2.42
C GLY A 242 -15.09 -10.87 2.83
N ALA A 243 -14.60 -9.62 2.77
CA ALA A 243 -13.28 -9.28 3.30
C ALA A 243 -13.18 -9.60 4.81
N ARG A 244 -12.03 -10.13 5.23
CA ARG A 244 -11.74 -10.42 6.64
C ARG A 244 -11.21 -9.17 7.36
N ALA A 245 -11.77 -8.87 8.52
CA ALA A 245 -11.34 -7.76 9.38
C ALA A 245 -10.24 -8.13 10.39
N ASP A 246 -9.95 -9.42 10.57
CA ASP A 246 -9.06 -9.97 11.60
C ASP A 246 -7.67 -10.36 11.07
N VAL A 247 -7.38 -10.08 9.81
CA VAL A 247 -6.09 -10.42 9.17
C VAL A 247 -5.03 -9.36 9.49
N SER A 248 -3.80 -9.80 9.73
CA SER A 248 -2.65 -8.91 9.98
C SER A 248 -1.87 -8.64 8.69
N GLY A 249 -1.54 -7.36 8.45
CA GLY A 249 -0.60 -6.91 7.43
C GLY A 249 0.55 -6.11 8.04
N ARG A 250 1.76 -6.25 7.50
CA ARG A 250 2.99 -5.55 7.94
C ARG A 250 3.33 -5.74 9.42
N GLY A 251 3.14 -6.95 9.93
CA GLY A 251 3.47 -7.33 11.30
C GLY A 251 2.24 -7.75 12.10
N ASP A 252 2.48 -8.43 13.21
CA ASP A 252 1.44 -8.98 14.06
C ASP A 252 0.51 -7.88 14.62
N GLY A 253 -0.79 -8.10 14.54
CA GLY A 253 -1.83 -7.15 14.95
C GLY A 253 -2.01 -5.93 14.06
N GLY A 254 -1.38 -5.90 12.89
CA GLY A 254 -1.59 -4.84 11.89
C GLY A 254 -2.86 -5.04 11.10
N THR A 255 -4.02 -5.03 11.76
CA THR A 255 -5.32 -5.24 11.12
C THR A 255 -5.80 -4.00 10.37
N PRO A 256 -6.80 -4.10 9.48
CA PRO A 256 -7.39 -2.93 8.83
C PRO A 256 -7.86 -1.84 9.81
N MET A 257 -8.39 -2.24 10.97
CA MET A 257 -8.85 -1.32 12.01
C MET A 257 -7.67 -0.58 12.66
N ILE A 258 -6.59 -1.30 13.00
CA ILE A 258 -5.37 -0.72 13.54
C ILE A 258 -4.73 0.24 12.53
N VAL A 259 -4.75 -0.09 11.23
CA VAL A 259 -4.28 0.83 10.18
C VAL A 259 -5.12 2.10 10.13
N ALA A 260 -6.45 2.01 10.23
CA ALA A 260 -7.32 3.19 10.29
C ALA A 260 -7.05 4.05 11.52
N LEU A 261 -6.93 3.42 12.70
CA LEU A 261 -6.60 4.10 13.96
C LEU A 261 -5.22 4.75 13.93
N PHE A 262 -4.24 4.17 13.22
CA PHE A 262 -2.91 4.74 13.09
C PHE A 262 -2.93 6.14 12.46
N TRP A 263 -3.82 6.37 11.50
CA TRP A 263 -4.00 7.65 10.79
C TRP A 263 -5.14 8.51 11.33
N GLY A 264 -5.75 8.13 12.46
CA GLY A 264 -6.87 8.89 13.04
C GLY A 264 -8.19 8.75 12.26
N HIS A 265 -8.31 7.77 11.37
CA HIS A 265 -9.51 7.54 10.53
C HIS A 265 -10.63 6.84 11.32
N ARG A 266 -11.14 7.52 12.35
CA ARG A 266 -12.10 6.97 13.33
C ARG A 266 -13.37 6.39 12.72
N ALA A 267 -13.92 7.00 11.67
CA ALA A 267 -15.15 6.52 11.05
C ALA A 267 -14.98 5.10 10.49
N VAL A 268 -13.87 4.85 9.80
CA VAL A 268 -13.54 3.51 9.28
C VAL A 268 -13.19 2.57 10.42
N ALA A 269 -12.44 3.02 11.42
CA ALA A 269 -12.10 2.20 12.57
C ALA A 269 -13.34 1.70 13.33
N ARG A 270 -14.33 2.57 13.58
CA ARG A 270 -15.60 2.21 14.22
C ARG A 270 -16.40 1.23 13.38
N GLN A 271 -16.52 1.47 12.07
CA GLN A 271 -17.18 0.55 11.15
C GLN A 271 -16.52 -0.85 11.14
N LEU A 272 -15.19 -0.90 11.20
CA LEU A 272 -14.46 -2.17 11.28
C LEU A 272 -14.65 -2.86 12.63
N ALA A 273 -14.70 -2.10 13.73
CA ALA A 273 -14.94 -2.62 15.07
C ALA A 273 -16.33 -3.28 15.23
N GLU A 274 -17.31 -2.96 14.38
CA GLU A 274 -18.60 -3.67 14.31
C GLU A 274 -18.43 -5.16 13.92
N GLN A 275 -17.33 -5.52 13.26
CA GLN A 275 -16.97 -6.91 12.97
C GLN A 275 -16.19 -7.59 14.12
N GLY A 276 -15.84 -6.82 15.16
CA GLY A 276 -15.01 -7.19 16.29
C GLY A 276 -13.74 -6.35 16.40
N VAL A 277 -13.22 -6.25 17.63
CA VAL A 277 -11.98 -5.51 17.93
C VAL A 277 -10.79 -6.46 17.79
N TYR A 278 -10.05 -6.33 16.69
CA TYR A 278 -8.87 -7.15 16.39
C TYR A 278 -7.63 -6.27 16.18
N PRO A 279 -6.55 -6.47 16.94
CA PRO A 279 -6.48 -7.25 18.17
C PRO A 279 -7.23 -6.56 19.34
N ARG A 280 -7.70 -7.35 20.30
CA ARG A 280 -8.29 -6.85 21.56
C ARG A 280 -7.17 -6.52 22.54
N ASN A 281 -6.57 -5.34 22.40
CA ASN A 281 -5.47 -4.85 23.23
C ASN A 281 -5.68 -3.38 23.62
N LEU A 282 -4.80 -2.84 24.47
CA LEU A 282 -5.01 -1.52 25.08
C LEU A 282 -4.96 -0.40 24.04
N ARG A 283 -4.06 -0.47 23.05
CA ARG A 283 -3.98 0.53 21.96
C ARG A 283 -5.23 0.56 21.07
N ALA A 284 -5.85 -0.59 20.81
CA ALA A 284 -7.08 -0.67 20.02
C ALA A 284 -8.24 -0.03 20.79
N ALA A 285 -8.39 -0.39 22.07
CA ALA A 285 -9.42 0.16 22.95
C ALA A 285 -9.29 1.68 23.09
N ALA A 286 -8.07 2.15 23.32
CA ALA A 286 -7.72 3.57 23.42
C ALA A 286 -8.04 4.35 22.15
N GLY A 287 -7.64 3.82 20.99
CA GLY A 287 -7.96 4.45 19.69
C GLY A 287 -9.48 4.50 19.42
N LEU A 288 -10.24 3.49 19.84
CA LEU A 288 -11.69 3.43 19.69
C LEU A 288 -12.45 4.30 20.71
N ASP A 289 -11.78 4.78 21.75
CA ASP A 289 -12.39 5.48 22.89
C ASP A 289 -13.28 4.57 23.75
N ASP A 290 -12.97 3.27 23.77
CA ASP A 290 -13.73 2.24 24.50
C ASP A 290 -13.21 2.12 25.95
N VAL A 291 -13.71 2.98 26.83
CA VAL A 291 -13.27 3.07 28.23
C VAL A 291 -13.55 1.80 29.04
N ASP A 292 -14.63 1.09 28.72
CA ASP A 292 -14.97 -0.17 29.39
C ASP A 292 -13.95 -1.25 29.03
N LEU A 293 -13.55 -1.32 27.76
CA LEU A 293 -12.49 -2.22 27.30
C LEU A 293 -11.11 -1.83 27.85
N ILE A 294 -10.81 -0.53 27.96
CA ILE A 294 -9.59 -0.05 28.61
C ILE A 294 -9.53 -0.58 30.05
N ASP A 295 -10.61 -0.44 30.82
CA ASP A 295 -10.68 -0.88 32.21
C ASP A 295 -10.53 -2.39 32.37
N GLU A 296 -11.16 -3.16 31.48
CA GLU A 296 -10.97 -4.61 31.41
C GLU A 296 -9.49 -4.97 31.16
N LEU A 297 -8.85 -4.31 30.20
CA LEU A 297 -7.52 -4.67 29.72
C LEU A 297 -6.39 -4.23 30.64
N LEU A 298 -6.53 -3.11 31.35
CA LEU A 298 -5.52 -2.62 32.31
C LEU A 298 -5.21 -3.63 33.43
N SER A 299 -6.17 -4.52 33.71
CA SER A 299 -6.02 -5.58 34.72
C SER A 299 -5.64 -6.95 34.12
N GLY A 300 -5.55 -7.05 32.79
CA GLY A 300 -5.45 -8.31 32.06
C GLY A 300 -4.12 -8.50 31.30
N PRO A 301 -3.75 -9.76 30.98
CA PRO A 301 -2.49 -10.06 30.30
C PRO A 301 -2.46 -9.59 28.82
N ASN A 302 -3.60 -9.21 28.26
CA ASN A 302 -3.73 -8.88 26.83
C ASN A 302 -3.50 -7.40 26.51
N ALA A 303 -3.21 -6.55 27.50
CA ALA A 303 -2.99 -5.12 27.28
C ALA A 303 -1.95 -4.86 26.18
N GLY A 304 -0.85 -5.63 26.19
CA GLY A 304 0.26 -5.53 25.25
C GLY A 304 0.21 -6.49 24.05
N ALA A 305 -0.86 -7.28 23.87
CA ALA A 305 -0.89 -8.33 22.85
C ALA A 305 -0.87 -7.76 21.42
N HIS A 306 -0.23 -8.46 20.47
CA HIS A 306 -0.30 -8.16 19.03
C HIS A 306 0.09 -6.72 18.65
N ARG A 307 1.23 -6.25 19.15
CA ARG A 307 1.78 -4.90 18.87
C ARG A 307 2.84 -4.86 17.77
N GLY A 308 3.08 -5.99 17.09
CA GLY A 308 4.14 -6.14 16.08
C GLY A 308 3.98 -5.24 14.84
N PHE A 309 2.77 -4.76 14.55
CA PHE A 309 2.55 -3.67 13.60
C PHE A 309 2.82 -2.32 14.23
N TYR A 310 3.75 -1.59 13.64
CA TYR A 310 4.11 -0.24 14.06
C TYR A 310 4.11 0.76 12.90
N ARG A 311 4.36 0.33 11.65
CA ARG A 311 4.40 1.22 10.48
C ARG A 311 3.63 0.67 9.27
N PRO A 312 2.84 1.49 8.57
CA PRO A 312 2.15 1.08 7.34
C PRO A 312 3.05 1.09 6.08
N HIS A 313 4.26 1.67 6.16
CA HIS A 313 5.25 1.66 5.09
C HIS A 313 6.68 1.74 5.64
N SER A 314 7.68 1.46 4.81
CA SER A 314 9.10 1.37 5.17
C SER A 314 9.80 2.71 5.44
N GLY A 315 9.07 3.82 5.47
CA GLY A 315 9.63 5.17 5.64
C GLY A 315 10.03 5.48 7.08
N PHE A 316 9.44 4.80 8.05
CA PHE A 316 9.81 4.90 9.47
C PHE A 316 11.04 4.03 9.76
N PRO A 317 11.91 4.38 10.73
CA PRO A 317 12.96 3.48 11.20
C PRO A 317 12.42 2.15 11.72
N ALA A 318 13.28 1.13 11.82
CA ALA A 318 12.92 -0.09 12.50
C ALA A 318 12.65 0.20 13.99
N TRP A 319 11.53 -0.32 14.48
CA TRP A 319 11.13 -0.23 15.89
C TRP A 319 10.44 -1.55 16.25
N ARG A 320 10.60 -1.99 17.50
CA ARG A 320 9.93 -3.18 18.02
C ARG A 320 9.41 -2.84 19.42
N PRO A 321 8.12 -3.11 19.69
CA PRO A 321 7.58 -2.93 21.03
C PRO A 321 8.27 -3.88 22.01
N THR A 322 8.36 -3.47 23.26
CA THR A 322 8.68 -4.36 24.38
C THR A 322 7.41 -4.77 25.13
N ASP A 323 7.51 -5.77 26.01
CA ASP A 323 6.41 -6.14 26.91
C ASP A 323 6.42 -5.33 28.22
N ASP A 324 7.16 -4.20 28.26
CA ASP A 324 7.15 -3.30 29.41
C ASP A 324 5.74 -2.71 29.62
N PRO A 325 5.13 -2.87 30.81
CA PRO A 325 3.77 -2.39 31.05
C PRO A 325 3.60 -0.88 30.91
N GLN A 326 4.63 -0.08 31.23
CA GLN A 326 4.58 1.37 31.07
C GLN A 326 4.64 1.73 29.58
N GLU A 327 5.48 1.07 28.80
CA GLU A 327 5.52 1.25 27.34
C GLU A 327 4.15 0.96 26.70
N VAL A 328 3.49 -0.13 27.12
CA VAL A 328 2.15 -0.50 26.63
C VAL A 328 1.12 0.59 26.97
N LEU A 329 1.19 1.13 28.19
CA LEU A 329 0.29 2.17 28.67
C LEU A 329 0.49 3.51 27.94
N ASP A 330 1.74 3.93 27.79
CA ASP A 330 2.12 5.17 27.11
C ASP A 330 1.84 5.10 25.60
N GLU A 331 2.04 3.92 24.98
CA GLU A 331 1.67 3.72 23.58
C GLU A 331 0.15 3.86 23.43
N ALA A 332 -0.65 3.22 24.29
CA ALA A 332 -2.10 3.34 24.24
C ALA A 332 -2.56 4.80 24.33
N LEU A 333 -1.93 5.62 25.18
CA LEU A 333 -2.20 7.05 25.27
C LEU A 333 -1.89 7.77 23.94
N SER A 334 -0.77 7.44 23.30
CA SER A 334 -0.41 7.99 21.97
C SER A 334 -1.40 7.58 20.87
N TRP A 335 -2.04 6.41 20.99
CA TRP A 335 -3.11 5.97 20.08
C TRP A 335 -4.45 6.63 20.39
N ALA A 336 -4.78 6.91 21.66
CA ALA A 336 -5.94 7.73 21.99
C ALA A 336 -5.79 9.15 21.45
N ALA A 337 -4.61 9.75 21.61
CA ALA A 337 -4.29 11.10 21.19
C ALA A 337 -4.46 11.32 19.67
N ARG A 338 -3.88 10.45 18.84
CA ARG A 338 -4.02 10.54 17.36
C ARG A 338 -5.44 10.28 16.84
N ASN A 339 -6.31 9.72 17.68
CA ASN A 339 -7.71 9.48 17.35
C ASN A 339 -8.63 10.51 18.02
N GLY A 340 -8.14 11.50 18.76
CA GLY A 340 -9.03 12.43 19.46
C GLY A 340 -9.89 11.77 20.55
N SER A 341 -9.46 10.64 21.10
CA SER A 341 -10.20 9.85 22.08
C SER A 341 -10.00 10.40 23.49
N VAL A 342 -10.77 11.43 23.84
CA VAL A 342 -10.59 12.25 25.04
C VAL A 342 -10.84 11.46 26.32
N ASP A 343 -11.84 10.57 26.33
CA ASP A 343 -12.18 9.79 27.52
C ASP A 343 -11.11 8.73 27.78
N ALA A 344 -10.59 8.10 26.71
CA ALA A 344 -9.42 7.22 26.80
C ALA A 344 -8.17 7.94 27.32
N ILE A 345 -7.88 9.17 26.86
CA ILE A 345 -6.76 9.98 27.37
C ILE A 345 -6.86 10.17 28.88
N ASP A 346 -8.04 10.55 29.36
CA ASP A 346 -8.29 10.76 30.79
C ASP A 346 -8.10 9.49 31.59
N ARG A 347 -8.63 8.38 31.07
CA ARG A 347 -8.57 7.11 31.75
C ARG A 347 -7.14 6.60 31.85
N LEU A 348 -6.40 6.60 30.75
CA LEU A 348 -5.01 6.13 30.70
C LEU A 348 -4.08 6.99 31.56
N HIS A 349 -4.24 8.32 31.53
CA HIS A 349 -3.47 9.21 32.38
C HIS A 349 -3.74 8.99 33.87
N ALA A 350 -5.01 8.76 34.25
CA ALA A 350 -5.37 8.43 35.64
C ALA A 350 -4.71 7.12 36.14
N HIS A 351 -4.31 6.24 35.21
CA HIS A 351 -3.57 5.01 35.50
C HIS A 351 -2.05 5.14 35.32
N GLY A 352 -1.54 6.37 35.12
CA GLY A 352 -0.10 6.65 35.11
C GLY A 352 0.55 6.69 33.73
N ALA A 353 -0.23 6.79 32.65
CA ALA A 353 0.35 7.04 31.32
C ALA A 353 1.10 8.39 31.30
N ASP A 354 2.33 8.38 30.81
CA ASP A 354 3.16 9.57 30.67
C ASP A 354 2.74 10.38 29.44
N LEU A 355 2.31 11.62 29.69
CA LEU A 355 1.84 12.57 28.67
C LEU A 355 2.93 12.97 27.66
N ASN A 356 4.21 12.77 28.01
CA ASN A 356 5.37 13.21 27.23
C ASN A 356 6.20 12.05 26.67
N ALA A 357 5.78 10.80 26.86
CA ALA A 357 6.54 9.64 26.39
C ALA A 357 6.64 9.57 24.87
N ASP A 358 7.87 9.43 24.35
CA ASP A 358 8.17 9.23 22.92
C ASP A 358 8.33 7.73 22.61
N VAL A 359 7.24 6.98 22.79
CA VAL A 359 7.24 5.51 22.76
C VAL A 359 7.42 4.97 21.34
N TYR A 360 6.79 5.65 20.37
CA TYR A 360 6.79 5.28 18.96
C TYR A 360 6.88 6.54 18.09
N ARG A 361 8.09 7.12 18.04
CA ARG A 361 8.42 8.30 17.23
C ARG A 361 7.30 9.34 17.21
N GLY A 362 6.99 9.82 18.40
CA GLY A 362 6.08 10.91 18.67
C GLY A 362 5.53 10.76 20.09
N THR A 363 5.45 11.89 20.78
CA THR A 363 4.66 12.04 22.01
C THR A 363 3.17 12.03 21.69
N PRO A 364 2.29 11.76 22.68
CA PRO A 364 0.85 11.93 22.52
C PRO A 364 0.48 13.29 21.89
N LEU A 365 1.11 14.38 22.33
CA LEU A 365 0.82 15.72 21.83
C LEU A 365 1.24 15.91 20.37
N THR A 366 2.42 15.40 19.97
CA THR A 366 2.85 15.47 18.56
C THR A 366 1.93 14.67 17.64
N TRP A 367 1.49 13.49 18.07
CA TRP A 367 0.55 12.66 17.31
C TRP A 367 -0.85 13.31 17.19
N ALA A 368 -1.36 13.92 18.26
CA ALA A 368 -2.62 14.66 18.20
C ALA A 368 -2.52 15.89 17.27
N ALA A 369 -1.40 16.61 17.31
CA ALA A 369 -1.17 17.76 16.43
C ALA A 369 -1.04 17.35 14.96
N PHE A 370 -0.28 16.29 14.67
CA PHE A 370 -0.12 15.76 13.31
C PHE A 370 -1.44 15.33 12.66
N THR A 371 -2.37 14.79 13.46
CA THR A 371 -3.69 14.32 12.98
C THR A 371 -4.80 15.37 13.10
N GLY A 372 -4.46 16.60 13.51
CA GLY A 372 -5.43 17.71 13.65
C GLY A 372 -6.48 17.48 14.74
N GLN A 373 -6.18 16.67 15.75
CA GLN A 373 -7.13 16.30 16.80
C GLN A 373 -7.16 17.37 17.91
N GLU A 374 -7.72 18.55 17.61
CA GLU A 374 -7.75 19.71 18.51
C GLU A 374 -8.27 19.36 19.92
N ALA A 375 -9.33 18.53 20.02
CA ALA A 375 -9.90 18.12 21.30
C ALA A 375 -8.90 17.33 22.17
N ALA A 376 -8.11 16.44 21.56
CA ALA A 376 -7.04 15.72 22.26
C ALA A 376 -5.88 16.66 22.64
N VAL A 377 -5.46 17.55 21.73
CA VAL A 377 -4.43 18.57 22.02
C VAL A 377 -4.83 19.39 23.25
N ARG A 378 -6.04 19.96 23.25
CA ARG A 378 -6.57 20.71 24.41
C ARG A 378 -6.65 19.86 25.67
N ARG A 379 -6.95 18.57 25.56
CA ARG A 379 -7.06 17.72 26.75
C ARG A 379 -5.69 17.42 27.35
N LEU A 380 -4.73 17.00 26.53
CA LEU A 380 -3.36 16.70 26.94
C LEU A 380 -2.71 17.91 27.62
N LEU A 381 -2.84 19.11 27.04
CA LEU A 381 -2.30 20.35 27.64
C LEU A 381 -2.95 20.66 28.99
N ARG A 382 -4.28 20.47 29.13
CA ARG A 382 -4.97 20.63 30.43
C ARG A 382 -4.54 19.62 31.48
N LEU A 383 -4.07 18.44 31.06
CA LEU A 383 -3.52 17.42 31.95
C LEU A 383 -2.03 17.67 32.28
N GLY A 384 -1.39 18.66 31.64
CA GLY A 384 -0.01 19.05 31.92
C GLY A 384 1.03 18.47 30.96
N ALA A 385 0.64 18.06 29.74
CA ALA A 385 1.59 17.73 28.69
C ALA A 385 2.46 18.95 28.38
N ASP A 386 3.77 18.75 28.17
CA ASP A 386 4.69 19.84 27.86
C ASP A 386 4.55 20.24 26.37
N PRO A 387 4.08 21.46 26.05
CA PRO A 387 3.94 21.92 24.67
C PRO A 387 5.29 22.01 23.93
N ASN A 388 6.40 22.07 24.67
CA ASN A 388 7.75 22.23 24.17
C ASN A 388 8.56 20.93 24.16
N GLN A 389 7.95 19.80 24.52
CA GLN A 389 8.62 18.51 24.49
C GLN A 389 9.12 18.22 23.08
N ARG A 390 10.45 18.15 22.95
CA ARG A 390 11.14 17.77 21.72
C ARG A 390 11.22 16.25 21.66
N GLY A 391 10.92 15.69 20.49
CA GLY A 391 10.92 14.25 20.28
C GLY A 391 11.26 13.88 18.84
N THR A 392 11.08 12.61 18.55
CA THR A 392 11.23 12.05 17.21
C THR A 392 9.88 11.91 16.53
N PHE A 393 9.85 11.96 15.19
CA PHE A 393 8.65 11.74 14.38
C PHE A 393 9.03 11.21 13.00
N GLY A 394 8.16 10.49 12.30
CA GLY A 394 8.40 10.10 10.89
C GLY A 394 9.67 9.26 10.63
N GLY A 395 10.33 9.51 9.50
CA GLY A 395 11.47 8.73 8.97
C GLY A 395 12.86 9.23 9.41
N PRO A 396 13.97 8.59 8.97
CA PRO A 396 15.34 9.03 9.28
C PRO A 396 15.67 10.46 8.82
N THR A 397 14.96 10.98 7.83
CA THR A 397 15.14 12.32 7.27
C THR A 397 13.98 13.26 7.62
N HIS A 398 13.19 12.92 8.64
CA HIS A 398 12.05 13.71 9.09
C HIS A 398 11.94 13.61 10.61
N GLY A 399 11.55 14.69 11.29
CA GLY A 399 11.19 14.63 12.71
C GLY A 399 12.30 14.15 13.65
N SER A 400 13.34 14.97 13.85
CA SER A 400 14.25 14.86 15.00
C SER A 400 14.24 16.18 15.75
N GLY A 401 14.09 16.13 17.07
CA GLY A 401 14.04 17.33 17.91
C GLY A 401 12.81 18.21 17.66
N VAL A 402 11.74 17.64 17.10
CA VAL A 402 10.52 18.37 16.73
C VAL A 402 9.54 18.47 17.89
N THR A 403 8.72 19.51 17.88
CA THR A 403 7.62 19.74 18.84
C THR A 403 6.26 19.56 18.16
N ALA A 404 5.18 19.52 18.94
CA ALA A 404 3.83 19.48 18.40
C ALA A 404 3.52 20.67 17.45
N LEU A 405 4.13 21.83 17.72
CA LEU A 405 3.95 23.03 16.91
C LEU A 405 4.55 22.88 15.50
N HIS A 406 5.68 22.18 15.34
CA HIS A 406 6.24 21.85 14.03
C HIS A 406 5.26 21.01 13.18
N LEU A 407 4.63 20.00 13.81
CA LEU A 407 3.72 19.11 13.09
C LEU A 407 2.37 19.77 12.76
N ALA A 408 1.86 20.65 13.64
CA ALA A 408 0.69 21.46 13.33
C ALA A 408 0.97 22.43 12.16
N ALA A 409 2.17 23.01 12.14
CA ALA A 409 2.63 23.89 11.07
C ALA A 409 2.74 23.18 9.70
N GLN A 410 3.26 21.94 9.68
CA GLN A 410 3.38 21.12 8.47
C GLN A 410 2.05 20.96 7.73
N TRP A 411 0.96 20.71 8.46
CA TRP A 411 -0.36 20.51 7.87
C TRP A 411 -1.17 21.79 7.71
N GLY A 412 -0.72 22.88 8.34
CA GLY A 412 -1.40 24.16 8.28
C GLY A 412 -2.61 24.26 9.22
N ASP A 413 -2.63 23.50 10.32
CA ASP A 413 -3.74 23.47 11.27
C ASP A 413 -3.68 24.69 12.21
N VAL A 414 -4.31 25.78 11.78
CA VAL A 414 -4.29 27.08 12.48
C VAL A 414 -4.93 26.99 13.87
N ASP A 415 -5.96 26.16 14.05
CA ASP A 415 -6.65 26.05 15.32
C ASP A 415 -5.76 25.30 16.33
N VAL A 416 -5.12 24.21 15.93
CA VAL A 416 -4.12 23.52 16.76
C VAL A 416 -2.92 24.43 17.07
N ILE A 417 -2.42 25.18 16.10
CA ILE A 417 -1.32 26.15 16.32
C ILE A 417 -1.68 27.15 17.42
N ARG A 418 -2.86 27.77 17.34
CA ARG A 418 -3.33 28.74 18.35
C ARG A 418 -3.44 28.10 19.73
N VAL A 419 -4.00 26.89 19.81
CA VAL A 419 -4.11 26.16 21.08
C VAL A 419 -2.74 25.91 21.72
N LEU A 420 -1.75 25.52 20.91
CA LEU A 420 -0.40 25.26 21.38
C LEU A 420 0.28 26.56 21.86
N LEU A 421 0.18 27.65 21.10
CA LEU A 421 0.72 28.96 21.47
C LEU A 421 0.09 29.50 22.75
N ASP A 422 -1.24 29.42 22.88
CA ASP A 422 -1.98 29.82 24.09
C ASP A 422 -1.53 29.02 25.32
N ALA A 423 -1.07 27.78 25.12
CA ALA A 423 -0.53 26.91 26.18
C ALA A 423 0.96 27.11 26.45
N GLY A 424 1.63 28.05 25.77
CA GLY A 424 3.05 28.37 25.98
C GLY A 424 4.02 27.57 25.12
N ALA A 425 3.60 27.05 23.96
CA ALA A 425 4.51 26.52 22.96
C ALA A 425 5.44 27.64 22.44
N ASP A 426 6.74 27.34 22.38
CA ASP A 426 7.79 28.24 21.89
C ASP A 426 7.93 28.08 20.36
N PRO A 427 7.54 29.09 19.55
CA PRO A 427 7.65 29.04 18.10
C PRO A 427 9.08 29.20 17.59
N THR A 428 10.06 29.43 18.46
CA THR A 428 11.47 29.64 18.10
C THR A 428 12.32 28.39 18.18
N LEU A 429 11.80 27.30 18.76
CA LEU A 429 12.50 26.02 18.80
C LEU A 429 12.73 25.47 17.39
N THR A 430 13.93 24.94 17.14
CA THR A 430 14.31 24.34 15.85
C THR A 430 14.37 22.82 15.91
N ASP A 431 14.16 22.17 14.77
CA ASP A 431 14.42 20.74 14.60
C ASP A 431 15.93 20.44 14.45
N ASP A 432 16.35 19.21 14.75
CA ASP A 432 17.77 18.83 14.73
C ASP A 432 18.34 18.56 13.33
N LEU A 433 17.48 18.33 12.32
CA LEU A 433 17.90 17.91 10.98
C LEU A 433 18.22 19.12 10.09
N TYR A 434 17.43 20.17 10.21
CA TYR A 434 17.46 21.32 9.31
C TYR A 434 17.61 22.66 10.03
N ASP A 435 17.64 22.67 11.37
CA ASP A 435 17.64 23.88 12.18
C ASP A 435 16.46 24.80 11.82
N SER A 436 15.31 24.20 11.48
CA SER A 436 14.11 24.91 11.02
C SER A 436 13.08 25.03 12.14
N THR A 437 12.46 26.19 12.25
CA THR A 437 11.37 26.47 13.21
C THR A 437 10.02 25.97 12.67
N PRO A 438 8.94 25.95 13.48
CA PRO A 438 7.59 25.69 12.98
C PRO A 438 7.19 26.63 11.81
N ALA A 439 7.59 27.90 11.86
CA ALA A 439 7.33 28.84 10.77
C ALA A 439 8.08 28.43 9.48
N GLY A 440 9.33 27.98 9.59
CA GLY A 440 10.09 27.46 8.45
C GLY A 440 9.47 26.19 7.85
N TRP A 441 8.90 25.31 8.68
CA TRP A 441 8.12 24.15 8.21
C TRP A 441 6.86 24.59 7.47
N ALA A 442 6.08 25.53 8.02
CA ALA A 442 4.90 26.08 7.35
C ALA A 442 5.26 26.74 6.00
N GLU A 443 6.38 27.48 5.93
CA GLU A 443 6.86 28.08 4.68
C GLU A 443 7.25 27.02 3.64
N HIS A 444 8.04 26.01 4.05
CA HIS A 444 8.47 24.91 3.17
C HIS A 444 7.28 24.16 2.55
N GLU A 445 6.23 23.95 3.35
CA GLU A 445 5.01 23.22 2.97
C GLU A 445 3.95 24.13 2.32
N GLY A 446 4.24 25.43 2.14
CA GLY A 446 3.34 26.41 1.50
C GLY A 446 2.07 26.71 2.31
N LYS A 447 2.13 26.65 3.64
CA LYS A 447 1.00 26.86 4.56
C LYS A 447 0.93 28.32 5.04
N GLU A 448 0.53 29.23 4.16
CA GLU A 448 0.52 30.69 4.43
C GLU A 448 -0.28 31.10 5.69
N ALA A 449 -1.43 30.47 5.93
CA ALA A 449 -2.26 30.78 7.10
C ALA A 449 -1.58 30.35 8.41
N ALA A 450 -0.90 29.22 8.43
CA ALA A 450 -0.11 28.76 9.57
C ALA A 450 1.12 29.64 9.79
N LEU A 451 1.83 30.00 8.72
CA LEU A 451 2.95 30.95 8.79
C LEU A 451 2.51 32.28 9.40
N THR A 452 1.35 32.79 9.00
CA THR A 452 0.78 34.01 9.58
C THR A 452 0.46 33.84 11.06
N ALA A 453 -0.14 32.71 11.45
CA ALA A 453 -0.46 32.43 12.85
C ALA A 453 0.77 32.23 13.75
N LEU A 454 1.91 31.86 13.18
CA LEU A 454 3.18 31.65 13.90
C LEU A 454 4.04 32.91 14.00
N THR A 455 3.79 33.91 13.16
CA THR A 455 4.65 35.12 13.04
C THR A 455 3.93 36.43 13.39
N GLY A 456 2.60 36.43 13.41
CA GLY A 456 1.77 37.55 13.87
C GLY A 456 1.47 37.43 15.35
#